data_AF-A0A2A5JLD4-F1
#
_entry.id   AF-A0A2A5JLD4-F1
#
_cell.length_a   1.000
_cell.length_b   1.000
_cell.length_c   1.000
_cell.angle_alpha   90.00
_cell.angle_beta   90.00
_cell.angle_gamma   90.00
#
_symmetry.space_group_name_H-M   'P 1'
#
loop_
_entity.id
_entity.type
_entity.pdbx_description
1 polymer ?
#
loop_
_entity_poly.entity_id
_entity_poly.type
_entity_poly.pdbx_seq_one_letter_code
_entity_poly.pdbx_strand_id
1 'polypeptide(L)'
;MKFSTIGGVIALWLFSYTANAEVSDDNPYDFDFKPSILSDSPNLGALSGFVLPGVIQGLDGQYEKTAWYATSTLVGFAGYGHYSDQDDYIDDDDRDNDVLEIEYLNATTLKTDFAANVALNSMFMSSYDAYQSRAKYRQFDHGVTMSTTPVSQLWKAPFKWENLSKPSTYIPLLLVAAYVSSRDNVYAIERDDSVSLFEAHSANLAGNMFTAVGEEAFFRGYLNTELNHQLGQRSGLVVSSLLFGALHSGSGNQASFGAATAIGGYLGWLHQRNNYDLEQSVAVHYWINVIAGIAELEHGGSVPLLQVNMQF
;
A
#
# COMPACT_ATOMS: atom_id res chain seq x y z
N MET A 1 4.95 3.99 3.92
CA MET A 1 3.82 4.34 4.80
C MET A 1 4.06 3.77 6.18
N LYS A 2 4.17 4.60 7.23
CA LYS A 2 4.47 4.15 8.61
C LYS A 2 3.23 3.56 9.31
N PHE A 3 3.41 2.67 10.29
CA PHE A 3 2.30 2.16 11.12
C PHE A 3 1.57 3.27 11.89
N SER A 4 2.28 4.33 12.27
CA SER A 4 1.70 5.54 12.88
C SER A 4 0.69 6.25 11.96
N THR A 5 0.75 6.00 10.65
CA THR A 5 -0.17 6.54 9.64
C THR A 5 -1.49 5.74 9.54
N ILE A 6 -1.63 4.59 10.21
CA ILE A 6 -2.90 3.82 10.26
C ILE A 6 -4.04 4.67 10.83
N GLY A 7 -3.76 5.57 11.79
CA GLY A 7 -4.74 6.53 12.29
C GLY A 7 -5.29 7.46 11.19
N GLY A 8 -4.46 7.81 10.20
CA GLY A 8 -4.87 8.56 9.01
C GLY A 8 -5.80 7.77 8.10
N VAL A 9 -5.55 6.47 7.92
CA VAL A 9 -6.41 5.56 7.15
C VAL A 9 -7.80 5.40 7.81
N ILE A 10 -7.85 5.36 9.15
CA ILE A 10 -9.11 5.35 9.91
C ILE A 10 -9.81 6.72 9.85
N ALA A 11 -9.08 7.84 9.81
CA ALA A 11 -9.66 9.18 9.64
C ALA A 11 -10.25 9.39 8.23
N LEU A 12 -9.61 8.84 7.21
CA LEU A 12 -10.12 8.75 5.84
C LEU A 12 -11.48 8.05 5.76
N TRP A 13 -11.68 7.03 6.61
CA TRP A 13 -12.96 6.33 6.75
C TRP A 13 -14.06 7.21 7.36
N LEU A 14 -13.77 8.04 8.37
CA LEU A 14 -14.77 8.99 8.89
C LEU A 14 -15.28 9.93 7.79
N PHE A 15 -14.41 10.31 6.86
CA PHE A 15 -14.77 11.18 5.75
C PHE A 15 -15.63 10.46 4.68
N SER A 16 -15.35 9.19 4.37
CA SER A 16 -16.13 8.40 3.39
C SER A 16 -17.43 7.80 3.97
N TYR A 17 -17.49 7.59 5.28
CA TYR A 17 -18.69 7.10 5.99
C TYR A 17 -19.72 8.22 6.21
N THR A 18 -19.29 9.43 6.58
CA THR A 18 -20.19 10.59 6.76
C THR A 18 -20.85 11.04 5.45
N ALA A 19 -20.23 10.75 4.30
CA ALA A 19 -20.82 11.00 2.98
C ALA A 19 -21.88 9.95 2.56
N ASN A 20 -21.98 8.80 3.25
CA ASN A 20 -22.83 7.66 2.89
C ASN A 20 -24.02 7.42 3.85
N ALA A 21 -24.27 8.30 4.82
CA ALA A 21 -25.41 8.16 5.71
C ALA A 21 -26.73 8.54 4.99
N GLU A 22 -27.23 7.66 4.13
CA GLU A 22 -28.66 7.61 3.84
C GLU A 22 -29.37 6.89 5.00
N VAL A 23 -30.22 7.62 5.71
CA VAL A 23 -31.09 7.08 6.75
C VAL A 23 -32.19 6.26 6.06
N SER A 24 -32.09 4.93 6.08
CA SER A 24 -33.24 4.08 5.77
C SER A 24 -34.14 4.04 7.00
N ASP A 25 -35.34 4.63 6.87
CA ASP A 25 -36.45 4.44 7.81
C ASP A 25 -36.89 2.97 7.74
N ASP A 26 -36.47 2.14 8.70
CA ASP A 26 -37.06 0.82 8.86
C ASP A 26 -37.23 0.41 10.34
N ASN A 27 -38.31 -0.33 10.52
CA ASN A 27 -39.11 -0.59 11.72
C ASN A 27 -38.33 -1.17 12.93
N PRO A 28 -38.46 -0.61 14.16
CA PRO A 28 -37.61 -0.94 15.31
C PRO A 28 -37.88 -2.27 16.03
N TYR A 29 -38.59 -3.24 15.43
CA TYR A 29 -39.07 -4.43 16.14
C TYR A 29 -38.81 -5.79 15.49
N ASP A 30 -37.91 -5.90 14.50
CA ASP A 30 -37.55 -7.21 13.94
C ASP A 30 -36.05 -7.49 14.10
N PHE A 31 -35.68 -8.15 15.20
CA PHE A 31 -34.30 -8.57 15.48
C PHE A 31 -34.11 -10.03 15.03
N ASP A 32 -34.23 -10.25 13.73
CA ASP A 32 -33.70 -11.45 13.09
C ASP A 32 -32.20 -11.22 12.88
N PHE A 33 -31.34 -11.98 13.56
CA PHE A 33 -29.89 -11.87 13.42
C PHE A 33 -29.48 -12.47 12.06
N LYS A 34 -29.88 -11.81 10.97
CA LYS A 34 -29.27 -12.04 9.67
C LYS A 34 -27.83 -11.54 9.78
N PRO A 35 -26.82 -12.32 9.37
CA PRO A 35 -25.45 -11.83 9.26
C PRO A 35 -25.29 -10.71 8.19
N SER A 36 -26.39 -10.09 7.73
CA SER A 36 -26.52 -9.28 6.52
C SER A 36 -26.04 -7.83 6.65
N ILE A 37 -25.99 -7.26 7.86
CA ILE A 37 -25.59 -5.84 8.01
C ILE A 37 -24.10 -5.63 7.71
N LEU A 38 -23.24 -6.60 8.03
CA LEU A 38 -21.82 -6.55 7.67
C LEU A 38 -21.58 -7.00 6.21
N SER A 39 -22.55 -7.66 5.57
CA SER A 39 -22.31 -8.36 4.29
C SER A 39 -22.55 -7.52 3.05
N ASP A 40 -23.48 -6.56 3.06
CA ASP A 40 -24.00 -6.00 1.80
C ASP A 40 -23.38 -4.66 1.40
N SER A 41 -22.93 -3.86 2.37
CA SER A 41 -22.28 -2.57 2.08
C SER A 41 -20.83 -2.77 1.62
N PRO A 42 -20.45 -2.31 0.41
CA PRO A 42 -19.06 -2.40 -0.05
C PRO A 42 -18.07 -1.68 0.87
N ASN A 43 -18.47 -0.53 1.41
CA ASN A 43 -17.63 0.27 2.31
C ASN A 43 -17.45 -0.40 3.67
N LEU A 44 -18.50 -1.01 4.24
CA LEU A 44 -18.36 -1.80 5.46
C LEU A 44 -17.56 -3.08 5.23
N GLY A 45 -17.70 -3.71 4.06
CA GLY A 45 -16.88 -4.84 3.65
C GLY A 45 -15.40 -4.47 3.60
N ALA A 46 -15.07 -3.35 2.94
CA ALA A 46 -13.70 -2.81 2.86
C ALA A 46 -13.10 -2.62 4.27
N LEU A 47 -13.81 -1.87 5.13
CA LEU A 47 -13.36 -1.63 6.50
C LEU A 47 -13.18 -2.92 7.28
N SER A 48 -14.15 -3.84 7.21
CA SER A 48 -14.09 -5.11 7.93
C SER A 48 -12.90 -5.94 7.47
N GLY A 49 -12.62 -5.97 6.16
CA GLY A 49 -11.44 -6.63 5.60
C GLY A 49 -10.13 -5.92 5.97
N PHE A 50 -10.13 -4.60 6.17
CA PHE A 50 -8.96 -3.88 6.66
C PHE A 50 -8.66 -4.19 8.12
N VAL A 51 -9.68 -4.07 8.99
CA VAL A 51 -9.55 -4.21 10.46
C VAL A 51 -9.37 -5.67 10.88
N LEU A 52 -10.08 -6.60 10.23
CA LEU A 52 -10.02 -8.03 10.48
C LEU A 52 -9.77 -8.78 9.15
N PRO A 53 -8.52 -8.82 8.66
CA PRO A 53 -8.21 -9.42 7.37
C PRO A 53 -8.68 -10.87 7.25
N GLY A 54 -9.36 -11.15 6.13
CA GLY A 54 -9.94 -12.45 5.82
C GLY A 54 -11.38 -12.65 6.31
N VAL A 55 -11.91 -11.80 7.22
CA VAL A 55 -13.23 -12.03 7.82
C VAL A 55 -14.34 -12.11 6.77
N ILE A 56 -14.32 -11.19 5.82
CA ILE A 56 -15.31 -11.09 4.75
C ILE A 56 -15.18 -12.27 3.77
N GLN A 57 -13.96 -12.63 3.41
CA GLN A 57 -13.71 -13.81 2.58
C GLN A 57 -14.21 -15.09 3.25
N GLY A 58 -14.09 -15.21 4.57
CA GLY A 58 -14.56 -16.36 5.33
C GLY A 58 -16.07 -16.48 5.35
N LEU A 59 -16.77 -15.35 5.53
CA LEU A 59 -18.23 -15.28 5.42
C LEU A 59 -18.72 -15.66 4.02
N ASP A 60 -17.95 -15.33 2.99
CA ASP A 60 -18.24 -15.70 1.60
C ASP A 60 -17.83 -17.16 1.27
N GLY A 61 -17.31 -17.93 2.22
CA GLY A 61 -16.84 -19.30 2.01
C GLY A 61 -15.51 -19.43 1.27
N GLN A 62 -14.77 -18.33 1.07
CA GLN A 62 -13.45 -18.28 0.43
C GLN A 62 -12.33 -18.54 1.45
N TYR A 63 -12.29 -19.75 2.00
CA TYR A 63 -11.40 -20.11 3.11
C TYR A 63 -9.90 -20.02 2.77
N GLU A 64 -9.51 -20.27 1.51
CA GLU A 64 -8.12 -20.09 1.08
C GLU A 64 -7.67 -18.64 1.21
N LYS A 65 -8.49 -17.69 0.71
CA LYS A 65 -8.22 -16.25 0.87
C LYS A 65 -8.25 -15.82 2.33
N THR A 66 -9.17 -16.39 3.11
CA THR A 66 -9.27 -16.14 4.56
C THR A 66 -7.96 -16.52 5.25
N ALA A 67 -7.49 -17.74 5.01
CA ALA A 67 -6.25 -18.25 5.57
C ALA A 67 -5.06 -17.39 5.12
N TRP A 68 -4.99 -17.02 3.84
CA TRP A 68 -3.93 -16.14 3.31
C TRP A 68 -3.91 -14.78 4.01
N TYR A 69 -5.01 -14.03 3.99
CA TYR A 69 -5.06 -12.68 4.56
C TYR A 69 -4.86 -12.68 6.08
N ALA A 70 -5.52 -13.59 6.80
CA ALA A 70 -5.38 -13.67 8.25
C ALA A 70 -3.96 -14.09 8.66
N THR A 71 -3.40 -15.14 8.04
CA THR A 71 -2.09 -15.66 8.43
C THR A 71 -0.97 -14.69 8.06
N SER A 72 -0.98 -14.12 6.85
CA SER A 72 0.05 -13.15 6.45
C SER A 72 0.03 -11.90 7.34
N THR A 73 -1.17 -11.40 7.70
CA THR A 73 -1.30 -10.27 8.63
C THR A 73 -0.79 -10.64 10.03
N LEU A 74 -1.21 -11.77 10.58
CA LEU A 74 -0.80 -12.20 11.92
C LEU A 74 0.70 -12.49 12.01
N VAL A 75 1.28 -13.16 11.01
CA VAL A 75 2.72 -13.41 10.93
C VAL A 75 3.49 -12.11 10.77
N GLY A 76 2.99 -11.18 9.96
CA GLY A 76 3.60 -9.85 9.81
C GLY A 76 3.60 -9.06 11.12
N PHE A 77 2.48 -9.01 11.84
CA PHE A 77 2.43 -8.35 13.15
C PHE A 77 3.29 -9.05 14.21
N ALA A 78 3.27 -10.37 14.27
CA ALA A 78 4.11 -11.14 15.19
C ALA A 78 5.60 -10.94 14.88
N GLY A 79 5.97 -10.92 13.60
CA GLY A 79 7.32 -10.61 13.14
C GLY A 79 7.74 -9.19 13.51
N TYR A 80 6.89 -8.20 13.22
CA TYR A 80 7.13 -6.80 13.58
C TYR A 80 7.38 -6.66 15.08
N GLY A 81 6.48 -7.15 15.92
CA GLY A 81 6.64 -7.09 17.39
C GLY A 81 7.90 -7.83 17.86
N HIS A 82 8.17 -9.02 17.32
CA HIS A 82 9.36 -9.78 17.70
C HIS A 82 10.68 -9.08 17.35
N TYR A 83 10.79 -8.51 16.16
CA TYR A 83 12.02 -7.88 15.69
C TYR A 83 12.20 -6.45 16.21
N SER A 84 11.12 -5.67 16.36
CA SER A 84 11.20 -4.32 16.95
C SER A 84 11.55 -4.33 18.45
N ASP A 85 11.30 -5.43 19.15
CA ASP A 85 11.70 -5.61 20.56
C ASP A 85 13.18 -5.99 20.73
N GLN A 86 13.95 -6.19 19.66
CA GLN A 86 15.37 -6.54 19.78
C GLN A 86 16.23 -5.31 20.07
N ASP A 87 17.28 -5.48 20.89
CA ASP A 87 18.18 -4.40 21.31
C ASP A 87 18.93 -3.71 20.15
N ASP A 88 18.99 -4.35 18.98
CA ASP A 88 19.64 -3.82 17.79
C ASP A 88 18.66 -3.27 16.75
N TYR A 89 17.37 -3.22 17.04
CA TYR A 89 16.42 -2.50 16.20
C TYR A 89 16.74 -1.00 16.17
N ILE A 90 16.69 -0.39 14.98
CA ILE A 90 16.90 1.05 14.80
C ILE A 90 15.54 1.68 14.51
N ASP A 91 15.07 2.52 15.42
CA ASP A 91 13.83 3.27 15.25
C ASP A 91 13.94 4.24 14.07
N ASP A 92 12.78 4.59 13.50
CA ASP A 92 12.69 5.49 12.35
C ASP A 92 13.41 6.84 12.58
N ASP A 93 13.27 7.41 13.77
CA ASP A 93 13.82 8.73 14.11
C ASP A 93 15.36 8.69 14.26
N ASP A 94 15.93 7.50 14.51
CA ASP A 94 17.37 7.30 14.68
C ASP A 94 18.04 6.80 13.40
N ARG A 95 17.30 6.12 12.51
CA ARG A 95 17.85 5.58 11.26
C ARG A 95 17.86 6.59 10.10
N ASP A 96 16.91 7.53 10.08
CA ASP A 96 16.75 8.50 8.99
C ASP A 96 17.57 9.77 9.29
N ASN A 97 18.57 10.07 8.47
CA ASN A 97 19.27 11.35 8.49
C ASN A 97 18.88 12.19 7.26
N ASP A 98 17.77 12.91 7.36
CA ASP A 98 17.22 13.72 6.28
C ASP A 98 18.15 14.87 5.84
N VAL A 99 19.14 15.27 6.66
CA VAL A 99 20.12 16.31 6.31
C VAL A 99 21.22 15.76 5.43
N LEU A 100 21.64 14.52 5.69
CA LEU A 100 22.66 13.82 4.91
C LEU A 100 22.06 12.94 3.81
N GLU A 101 20.74 12.81 3.77
CA GLU A 101 20.00 11.90 2.88
C GLU A 101 20.49 10.45 3.03
N ILE A 102 20.64 9.99 4.27
CA ILE A 102 21.11 8.63 4.60
C ILE A 102 20.06 7.90 5.43
N GLU A 103 19.84 6.63 5.13
CA GLU A 103 19.05 5.70 5.94
C GLU A 103 19.95 4.54 6.40
N TYR A 104 19.98 4.27 7.70
CA TYR A 104 20.75 3.15 8.26
C TYR A 104 19.93 1.86 8.31
N LEU A 105 20.53 0.75 7.85
CA LEU A 105 19.84 -0.53 7.74
C LEU A 105 20.67 -1.69 8.32
N ASN A 106 20.12 -2.39 9.31
CA ASN A 106 20.66 -3.67 9.78
C ASN A 106 19.65 -4.81 9.62
N ALA A 107 20.04 -6.05 9.95
CA ALA A 107 19.23 -7.23 9.69
C ALA A 107 17.91 -7.22 10.49
N THR A 108 17.93 -6.74 11.72
CA THR A 108 16.74 -6.64 12.58
C THR A 108 15.75 -5.62 12.01
N THR A 109 16.25 -4.44 11.62
CA THR A 109 15.45 -3.37 11.03
C THR A 109 14.85 -3.81 9.70
N LEU A 110 15.63 -4.44 8.81
CA LEU A 110 15.15 -4.97 7.54
C LEU A 110 14.00 -5.98 7.72
N LYS A 111 14.13 -6.90 8.68
CA LYS A 111 13.09 -7.90 8.98
C LYS A 111 11.85 -7.25 9.59
N THR A 112 12.03 -6.22 10.43
CA THR A 112 10.94 -5.44 11.01
C THR A 112 10.14 -4.73 9.92
N ASP A 113 10.81 -4.02 9.01
CA ASP A 113 10.16 -3.34 7.88
C ASP A 113 9.47 -4.31 6.94
N PHE A 114 10.11 -5.44 6.62
CA PHE A 114 9.50 -6.45 5.76
C PHE A 114 8.25 -7.06 6.40
N ALA A 115 8.29 -7.36 7.70
CA ALA A 115 7.14 -7.89 8.44
C ALA A 115 6.00 -6.86 8.52
N ALA A 116 6.33 -5.59 8.76
CA ALA A 116 5.39 -4.47 8.73
C ALA A 116 4.71 -4.34 7.36
N ASN A 117 5.51 -4.40 6.29
CA ASN A 117 5.06 -4.31 4.92
C ASN A 117 4.07 -5.43 4.59
N VAL A 118 4.40 -6.68 4.94
CA VAL A 118 3.51 -7.83 4.73
C VAL A 118 2.20 -7.65 5.48
N ALA A 119 2.23 -7.23 6.75
CA ALA A 119 1.02 -7.04 7.55
C ALA A 119 0.10 -5.98 6.93
N LEU A 120 0.62 -4.77 6.72
CA LEU A 120 -0.17 -3.64 6.24
C LEU A 120 -0.73 -3.91 4.83
N ASN A 121 0.08 -4.43 3.91
CA ASN A 121 -0.37 -4.68 2.55
C ASN A 121 -1.35 -5.86 2.48
N SER A 122 -1.26 -6.84 3.37
CA SER A 122 -2.30 -7.88 3.50
C SER A 122 -3.63 -7.32 3.99
N MET A 123 -3.62 -6.36 4.91
CA MET A 123 -4.84 -5.63 5.31
C MET A 123 -5.44 -4.87 4.13
N PHE A 124 -4.62 -4.16 3.37
CA PHE A 124 -5.06 -3.44 2.16
C PHE A 124 -5.65 -4.36 1.09
N MET A 125 -4.99 -5.48 0.80
CA MET A 125 -5.50 -6.48 -0.15
C MET A 125 -6.82 -7.09 0.34
N SER A 126 -6.93 -7.44 1.63
CA SER A 126 -8.16 -8.00 2.20
C SER A 126 -9.32 -7.01 2.14
N SER A 127 -9.06 -5.74 2.45
CA SER A 127 -10.01 -4.64 2.32
C SER A 127 -10.54 -4.53 0.88
N TYR A 128 -9.67 -4.49 -0.11
CA TYR A 128 -10.10 -4.37 -1.50
C TYR A 128 -10.85 -5.61 -2.01
N ASP A 129 -10.40 -6.82 -1.68
CA ASP A 129 -11.10 -8.05 -2.08
C ASP A 129 -12.50 -8.15 -1.42
N ALA A 130 -12.62 -7.66 -0.18
CA ALA A 130 -13.89 -7.52 0.51
C ALA A 130 -14.77 -6.45 -0.16
N TYR A 131 -14.20 -5.30 -0.51
CA TYR A 131 -14.91 -4.27 -1.27
C TYR A 131 -15.42 -4.82 -2.62
N GLN A 132 -14.54 -5.42 -3.42
CA GLN A 132 -14.85 -5.94 -4.77
C GLN A 132 -15.97 -6.98 -4.75
N SER A 133 -15.96 -7.90 -3.78
CA SER A 133 -16.95 -8.96 -3.68
C SER A 133 -18.38 -8.45 -3.44
N ARG A 134 -18.54 -7.27 -2.81
CA ARG A 134 -19.82 -6.57 -2.67
C ARG A 134 -20.09 -5.62 -3.84
N ALA A 135 -19.09 -4.81 -4.18
CA ALA A 135 -19.19 -3.73 -5.16
C ALA A 135 -19.49 -4.22 -6.59
N LYS A 136 -19.12 -5.45 -6.95
CA LYS A 136 -19.38 -6.02 -8.29
C LYS A 136 -20.86 -6.04 -8.71
N TYR A 137 -21.78 -5.96 -7.76
CA TYR A 137 -23.22 -5.94 -8.03
C TYR A 137 -23.82 -4.53 -7.93
N ARG A 138 -23.03 -3.54 -7.52
CA ARG A 138 -23.48 -2.16 -7.35
C ARG A 138 -23.55 -1.45 -8.69
N GLN A 139 -24.55 -0.60 -8.86
CA GLN A 139 -24.55 0.38 -9.94
C GLN A 139 -23.65 1.56 -9.57
N PHE A 140 -22.83 1.99 -10.51
CA PHE A 140 -21.86 3.06 -10.31
C PHE A 140 -22.26 4.29 -11.13
N ASP A 141 -22.14 5.45 -10.51
CA ASP A 141 -22.35 6.75 -11.16
C ASP A 141 -21.09 7.27 -11.84
N HIS A 142 -21.24 8.36 -12.60
CA HIS A 142 -20.13 9.12 -13.20
C HIS A 142 -19.21 8.29 -14.12
N GLY A 143 -19.74 7.23 -14.74
CA GLY A 143 -18.99 6.35 -15.64
C GLY A 143 -17.89 5.55 -14.93
N VAL A 144 -18.01 5.37 -13.61
CA VAL A 144 -17.13 4.48 -12.84
C VAL A 144 -17.51 3.04 -13.12
N THR A 145 -16.51 2.17 -13.17
CA THR A 145 -16.70 0.72 -13.24
C THR A 145 -15.92 0.04 -12.14
N MET A 146 -16.33 -1.18 -11.78
CA MET A 146 -15.57 -2.01 -10.85
C MET A 146 -14.70 -2.98 -11.63
N SER A 147 -13.39 -3.05 -11.34
CA SER A 147 -12.58 -4.14 -11.86
C SER A 147 -13.05 -5.47 -11.30
N THR A 148 -13.09 -6.48 -12.17
CA THR A 148 -13.37 -7.87 -11.83
C THR A 148 -12.09 -8.69 -11.70
N THR A 149 -10.93 -8.08 -11.90
CA THR A 149 -9.61 -8.71 -11.76
C THR A 149 -9.38 -9.05 -10.28
N PRO A 150 -9.21 -10.34 -9.93
CA PRO A 150 -8.96 -10.72 -8.54
C PRO A 150 -7.54 -10.33 -8.13
N VAL A 151 -7.34 -10.04 -6.84
CA VAL A 151 -6.04 -9.64 -6.26
C VAL A 151 -4.93 -10.62 -6.62
N SER A 152 -5.22 -11.92 -6.67
CA SER A 152 -4.24 -12.96 -7.01
C SER A 152 -3.60 -12.79 -8.39
N GLN A 153 -4.26 -12.11 -9.34
CA GLN A 153 -3.71 -11.83 -10.66
C GLN A 153 -2.77 -10.61 -10.67
N LEU A 154 -2.93 -9.68 -9.72
CA LEU A 154 -2.14 -8.45 -9.65
C LEU A 154 -0.66 -8.74 -9.37
N TRP A 155 -0.34 -9.81 -8.66
CA TRP A 155 1.04 -10.28 -8.42
C TRP A 155 1.85 -10.54 -9.70
N LYS A 156 1.17 -10.81 -10.82
CA LYS A 156 1.81 -11.04 -12.11
C LYS A 156 1.88 -9.78 -12.97
N ALA A 157 1.10 -8.76 -12.61
CA ALA A 157 0.93 -7.55 -13.42
C ALA A 157 2.25 -6.85 -13.76
N PRO A 158 3.24 -6.74 -12.85
CA PRO A 158 4.52 -6.11 -13.18
C PRO A 158 5.35 -6.83 -14.24
N PHE A 159 5.09 -8.11 -14.48
CA PHE A 159 5.85 -8.93 -15.44
C PHE A 159 5.09 -9.17 -16.75
N LYS A 160 3.86 -8.68 -16.87
CA LYS A 160 3.07 -8.77 -18.09
C LYS A 160 3.61 -7.80 -19.13
N TRP A 161 3.98 -8.34 -20.30
CA TRP A 161 4.48 -7.53 -21.42
C TRP A 161 3.44 -6.48 -21.87
N GLU A 162 2.16 -6.81 -21.78
CA GLU A 162 1.04 -5.91 -22.12
C GLU A 162 1.01 -4.67 -21.24
N ASN A 163 1.49 -4.76 -19.99
CA ASN A 163 1.60 -3.60 -19.11
C ASN A 163 2.91 -2.85 -19.34
N LEU A 164 4.02 -3.57 -19.51
CA LEU A 164 5.35 -2.96 -19.67
C LEU A 164 5.56 -2.24 -21.01
N SER A 165 4.98 -2.77 -22.08
CA SER A 165 5.13 -2.21 -23.44
C SER A 165 4.31 -0.95 -23.70
N LYS A 166 3.43 -0.54 -22.77
CA LYS A 166 2.65 0.69 -22.90
C LYS A 166 3.54 1.91 -22.71
N PRO A 167 3.44 2.95 -23.57
CA PRO A 167 4.15 4.23 -23.36
C PRO A 167 3.87 4.86 -22.00
N SER A 168 2.64 4.72 -21.51
CA SER A 168 2.25 5.15 -20.17
C SER A 168 2.78 4.24 -19.04
N THR A 169 3.65 3.30 -19.33
CA THR A 169 4.44 2.55 -18.35
C THR A 169 5.92 2.86 -18.53
N TYR A 170 6.50 2.52 -19.68
CA TYR A 170 7.96 2.62 -19.83
C TYR A 170 8.49 4.05 -19.85
N ILE A 171 7.72 5.05 -20.30
CA ILE A 171 8.19 6.45 -20.29
C ILE A 171 8.37 6.95 -18.84
N PRO A 172 7.36 6.86 -17.95
CA PRO A 172 7.57 7.14 -16.52
C PRO A 172 8.74 6.39 -15.90
N LEU A 173 8.88 5.09 -16.20
CA LEU A 173 9.98 4.28 -15.65
C LEU A 173 11.36 4.79 -16.12
N LEU A 174 11.50 5.16 -17.39
CA LEU A 174 12.74 5.74 -17.91
C LEU A 174 13.03 7.12 -17.29
N LEU A 175 12.02 7.93 -17.05
CA LEU A 175 12.19 9.23 -16.39
C LEU A 175 12.64 9.06 -14.93
N VAL A 176 12.03 8.11 -14.20
CA VAL A 176 12.45 7.76 -12.83
C VAL A 176 13.87 7.22 -12.84
N ALA A 177 14.19 6.26 -13.71
CA ALA A 177 15.54 5.71 -13.84
C ALA A 177 16.58 6.79 -14.17
N ALA A 178 16.25 7.75 -15.04
CA ALA A 178 17.12 8.88 -15.35
C ALA A 178 17.29 9.81 -14.13
N TYR A 179 16.20 10.09 -13.40
CA TYR A 179 16.23 10.95 -12.21
C TYR A 179 17.11 10.36 -11.11
N VAL A 180 16.90 9.08 -10.77
CA VAL A 180 17.65 8.38 -9.71
C VAL A 180 19.07 7.96 -10.13
N SER A 181 19.44 8.13 -11.41
CA SER A 181 20.83 7.90 -11.85
C SER A 181 21.81 8.96 -11.35
N SER A 182 21.31 10.10 -10.89
CA SER A 182 22.08 11.16 -10.25
C SER A 182 22.07 10.96 -8.74
N ARG A 183 23.26 10.93 -8.13
CA ARG A 183 23.43 10.74 -6.68
C ARG A 183 22.77 11.85 -5.85
N ASP A 184 22.73 13.08 -6.36
CA ASP A 184 22.16 14.24 -5.66
C ASP A 184 20.62 14.20 -5.52
N ASN A 185 19.97 13.11 -5.97
CA ASN A 185 18.52 12.97 -6.00
C ASN A 185 18.01 11.74 -5.23
N VAL A 186 18.88 11.02 -4.51
CA VAL A 186 18.57 9.69 -3.99
C VAL A 186 19.12 9.55 -2.58
N TYR A 187 18.30 9.03 -1.66
CA TYR A 187 18.77 8.64 -0.33
C TYR A 187 19.77 7.49 -0.42
N ALA A 188 20.82 7.53 0.38
CA ALA A 188 21.77 6.43 0.49
C ALA A 188 21.32 5.46 1.60
N ILE A 189 21.04 4.20 1.26
CA ILE A 189 20.81 3.17 2.28
C ILE A 189 22.15 2.58 2.70
N GLU A 190 22.64 3.00 3.86
CA GLU A 190 23.87 2.49 4.46
C GLU A 190 23.58 1.23 5.28
N ARG A 191 24.09 0.10 4.80
CA ARG A 191 23.85 -1.21 5.41
C ARG A 191 24.93 -1.56 6.42
N ASP A 192 24.53 -2.20 7.50
CA ASP A 192 25.45 -2.93 8.36
C ASP A 192 25.91 -4.26 7.71
N ASP A 193 27.04 -4.78 8.16
CA ASP A 193 27.61 -6.04 7.67
C ASP A 193 26.69 -7.25 7.93
N SER A 194 25.71 -7.13 8.83
CA SER A 194 24.66 -8.12 9.05
C SER A 194 23.70 -8.31 7.87
N VAL A 195 23.61 -7.36 6.93
CA VAL A 195 22.73 -7.44 5.75
C VAL A 195 23.58 -7.49 4.50
N SER A 196 23.52 -8.60 3.77
CA SER A 196 24.18 -8.66 2.46
C SER A 196 23.47 -7.79 1.41
N LEU A 197 24.20 -7.29 0.42
CA LEU A 197 23.59 -6.55 -0.70
C LEU A 197 22.54 -7.40 -1.45
N PHE A 198 22.77 -8.71 -1.55
CA PHE A 198 21.80 -9.64 -2.15
C PHE A 198 20.50 -9.73 -1.33
N GLU A 199 20.60 -9.77 -0.01
CA GLU A 199 19.45 -9.79 0.89
C GLU A 199 18.66 -8.49 0.79
N ALA A 200 19.34 -7.33 0.79
CA ALA A 200 18.70 -6.04 0.61
C ALA A 200 17.98 -5.91 -0.74
N HIS A 201 18.62 -6.32 -1.85
CA HIS A 201 17.98 -6.34 -3.18
C HIS A 201 16.79 -7.30 -3.22
N SER A 202 16.90 -8.47 -2.58
CA SER A 202 15.80 -9.44 -2.51
C SER A 202 14.62 -8.90 -1.72
N ALA A 203 14.87 -8.22 -0.60
CA ALA A 203 13.85 -7.55 0.19
C ALA A 203 13.23 -6.37 -0.56
N ASN A 204 14.03 -5.58 -1.30
CA ASN A 204 13.53 -4.52 -2.18
C ASN A 204 12.55 -5.08 -3.22
N LEU A 205 12.90 -6.18 -3.91
CA LEU A 205 12.02 -6.81 -4.89
C LEU A 205 10.75 -7.39 -4.26
N ALA A 206 10.90 -8.18 -3.19
CA ALA A 206 9.75 -8.85 -2.57
C ALA A 206 8.83 -7.86 -1.85
N GLY A 207 9.39 -6.96 -1.06
CA GLY A 207 8.65 -5.95 -0.29
C GLY A 207 7.88 -5.01 -1.19
N ASN A 208 8.49 -4.51 -2.28
CA ASN A 208 7.79 -3.63 -3.21
C ASN A 208 6.71 -4.33 -4.02
N MET A 209 6.74 -5.65 -4.18
CA MET A 209 5.61 -6.40 -4.73
C MET A 209 4.41 -6.35 -3.77
N PHE A 210 4.62 -6.57 -2.47
CA PHE A 210 3.57 -6.43 -1.47
C PHE A 210 3.03 -4.99 -1.45
N THR A 211 3.91 -3.98 -1.42
CA THR A 211 3.52 -2.56 -1.48
C THR A 211 2.68 -2.26 -2.70
N ALA A 212 3.16 -2.58 -3.90
CA ALA A 212 2.47 -2.22 -5.13
C ALA A 212 1.10 -2.92 -5.24
N VAL A 213 1.00 -4.20 -4.87
CA VAL A 213 -0.29 -4.90 -4.92
C VAL A 213 -1.24 -4.39 -3.84
N GLY A 214 -0.77 -4.24 -2.59
CA GLY A 214 -1.59 -3.80 -1.47
C GLY A 214 -2.06 -2.36 -1.62
N GLU A 215 -1.13 -1.42 -1.81
CA GLU A 215 -1.47 -0.01 -1.95
C GLU A 215 -2.35 0.25 -3.18
N GLU A 216 -2.08 -0.34 -4.35
CA GLU A 216 -2.96 -0.12 -5.50
C GLU A 216 -4.34 -0.76 -5.30
N ALA A 217 -4.43 -1.93 -4.67
CA ALA A 217 -5.70 -2.55 -4.33
C ALA A 217 -6.54 -1.63 -3.44
N PHE A 218 -5.95 -1.08 -2.37
CA PHE A 218 -6.67 -0.20 -1.46
C PHE A 218 -6.92 1.19 -2.03
N PHE A 219 -5.87 1.90 -2.46
CA PHE A 219 -5.99 3.29 -2.88
C PHE A 219 -6.68 3.44 -4.23
N ARG A 220 -6.38 2.57 -5.20
CA ARG A 220 -6.94 2.72 -6.55
C ARG A 220 -8.19 1.87 -6.68
N GLY A 221 -8.09 0.61 -6.28
CA GLY A 221 -9.20 -0.34 -6.36
C GLY A 221 -10.39 0.06 -5.49
N TYR A 222 -10.14 0.44 -4.24
CA TYR A 222 -11.20 0.85 -3.32
C TYR A 222 -11.40 2.37 -3.28
N LEU A 223 -10.46 3.12 -2.71
CA LEU A 223 -10.66 4.52 -2.35
C LEU A 223 -10.91 5.42 -3.57
N ASN A 224 -10.08 5.32 -4.61
CA ASN A 224 -10.25 6.10 -5.83
C ASN A 224 -11.56 5.72 -6.54
N THR A 225 -11.94 4.44 -6.57
CA THR A 225 -13.24 4.00 -7.13
C THR A 225 -14.41 4.65 -6.40
N GLU A 226 -14.42 4.62 -5.07
CA GLU A 226 -15.47 5.25 -4.24
C GLU A 226 -15.53 6.77 -4.43
N LEU A 227 -14.37 7.43 -4.36
CA LEU A 227 -14.32 8.88 -4.51
C LEU A 227 -14.75 9.32 -5.91
N ASN A 228 -14.39 8.56 -6.95
CA ASN A 228 -14.86 8.84 -8.31
C ASN A 228 -16.37 8.59 -8.46
N HIS A 229 -16.92 7.60 -7.76
CA HIS A 229 -18.35 7.32 -7.77
C HIS A 229 -19.13 8.46 -7.11
N GLN A 230 -18.67 8.94 -5.96
CA GLN A 230 -19.35 9.95 -5.16
C GLN A 230 -19.14 11.38 -5.68
N LEU A 231 -17.92 11.72 -6.09
CA LEU A 231 -17.52 13.10 -6.43
C LEU A 231 -17.37 13.33 -7.94
N GLY A 232 -17.49 12.28 -8.75
CA GLY A 232 -17.15 12.28 -10.16
C GLY A 232 -15.65 12.07 -10.42
N GLN A 233 -15.31 11.59 -11.61
CA GLN A 233 -13.94 11.11 -11.93
C GLN A 233 -12.84 12.15 -11.71
N ARG A 234 -13.08 13.43 -12.00
CA ARG A 234 -12.05 14.47 -11.85
C ARG A 234 -11.79 14.81 -10.39
N SER A 235 -12.85 15.13 -9.65
CA SER A 235 -12.74 15.51 -8.23
C SER A 235 -12.30 14.32 -7.40
N GLY A 236 -12.83 13.13 -7.68
CA GLY A 236 -12.44 11.89 -7.00
C GLY A 236 -10.95 11.56 -7.21
N LEU A 237 -10.41 11.77 -8.41
CA LEU A 237 -8.98 11.61 -8.68
C LEU A 237 -8.14 12.61 -7.87
N VAL A 238 -8.51 13.89 -7.86
CA VAL A 238 -7.76 14.91 -7.12
C VAL A 238 -7.75 14.57 -5.63
N VAL A 239 -8.92 14.25 -5.07
CA VAL A 239 -9.05 13.92 -3.65
C VAL A 239 -8.28 12.64 -3.31
N SER A 240 -8.40 11.57 -4.11
CA SER A 240 -7.68 10.32 -3.88
C SER A 240 -6.15 10.49 -3.95
N SER A 241 -5.68 11.35 -4.85
CA SER A 241 -4.25 11.67 -5.00
C SER A 241 -3.70 12.41 -3.79
N LEU A 242 -4.43 13.44 -3.32
CA LEU A 242 -4.04 14.22 -2.13
C LEU A 242 -4.03 13.34 -0.88
N LEU A 243 -5.01 12.44 -0.75
CA LEU A 243 -5.08 11.50 0.36
C LEU A 243 -3.92 10.51 0.33
N PHE A 244 -3.55 10.00 -0.84
CA PHE A 244 -2.36 9.16 -0.99
C PHE A 244 -1.10 9.91 -0.56
N GLY A 245 -0.92 11.16 -1.01
CA GLY A 245 0.21 12.00 -0.60
C GLY A 245 0.23 12.31 0.89
N ALA A 246 -0.92 12.57 1.50
CA ALA A 246 -1.05 12.90 2.93
C ALA A 246 -0.63 11.76 3.86
N LEU A 247 -0.59 10.53 3.34
CA LEU A 247 -0.19 9.36 4.11
C LEU A 247 1.30 8.99 3.93
N HIS A 248 2.05 9.81 3.21
CA HIS A 248 3.50 9.67 3.08
C HIS A 248 4.20 10.68 3.99
N SER A 249 5.20 10.23 4.75
CA SER A 249 5.96 11.10 5.65
C SER A 249 6.95 12.00 4.90
N GLY A 250 7.51 11.53 3.80
CA GLY A 250 8.63 12.17 3.12
C GLY A 250 9.96 12.06 3.86
N SER A 251 10.04 11.24 4.92
CA SER A 251 11.25 10.94 5.67
C SER A 251 11.95 9.70 5.10
N GLY A 252 13.27 9.66 5.17
CA GLY A 252 14.05 8.54 4.62
C GLY A 252 13.74 8.31 3.14
N ASN A 253 13.67 7.05 2.71
CA ASN A 253 13.34 6.67 1.33
C ASN A 253 11.85 6.88 0.93
N GLN A 254 11.01 7.48 1.78
CA GLN A 254 9.61 7.73 1.43
C GLN A 254 9.45 8.97 0.57
N ALA A 255 8.60 8.88 -0.45
CA ALA A 255 8.25 10.03 -1.28
C ALA A 255 7.64 11.17 -0.45
N SER A 256 8.04 12.41 -0.71
CA SER A 256 7.41 13.59 -0.11
C SER A 256 5.92 13.69 -0.47
N PHE A 257 5.14 14.44 0.32
CA PHE A 257 3.73 14.71 0.04
C PHE A 257 3.45 15.08 -1.43
N GLY A 258 4.26 15.98 -2.00
CA GLY A 258 4.10 16.43 -3.37
C GLY A 258 4.41 15.34 -4.40
N ALA A 259 5.51 14.61 -4.22
CA ALA A 259 5.89 13.51 -5.10
C ALA A 259 4.87 12.37 -5.03
N ALA A 260 4.46 11.96 -3.82
CA ALA A 260 3.45 10.96 -3.57
C ALA A 260 2.09 11.37 -4.16
N THR A 261 1.65 12.62 -3.98
CA THR A 261 0.43 13.14 -4.62
C THR A 261 0.51 13.05 -6.14
N ALA A 262 1.63 13.46 -6.73
CA ALA A 262 1.82 13.46 -8.18
C ALA A 262 1.80 12.04 -8.77
N ILE A 263 2.59 11.12 -8.20
CA ILE A 263 2.59 9.73 -8.67
C ILE A 263 1.23 9.07 -8.39
N GLY A 264 0.61 9.41 -7.26
CA GLY A 264 -0.68 8.87 -6.92
C GLY A 264 -1.80 9.29 -7.87
N GLY A 265 -1.75 10.53 -8.35
CA GLY A 265 -2.63 11.02 -9.41
C GLY A 265 -2.33 10.41 -10.77
N TYR A 266 -1.06 10.15 -11.08
CA TYR A 266 -0.70 9.42 -12.29
C TYR A 266 -1.27 7.99 -12.31
N LEU A 267 -1.08 7.25 -11.21
CA LEU A 267 -1.60 5.88 -11.04
C LEU A 267 -3.13 5.85 -10.99
N GLY A 268 -3.75 6.86 -10.35
CA GLY A 268 -5.21 7.03 -10.34
C GLY A 268 -5.79 7.36 -11.72
N TRP A 269 -5.08 8.15 -12.53
CA TRP A 269 -5.44 8.42 -13.92
C TRP A 269 -5.29 7.18 -14.80
N LEU A 270 -4.21 6.40 -14.64
CA LEU A 270 -4.03 5.12 -15.34
C LEU A 270 -5.20 4.18 -15.04
N HIS A 271 -5.57 4.08 -13.77
CA HIS A 271 -6.71 3.29 -13.31
C HIS A 271 -8.00 3.71 -14.04
N GLN A 272 -8.35 5.00 -14.03
CA GLN A 272 -9.53 5.51 -14.75
C GLN A 272 -9.47 5.24 -16.26
N ARG A 273 -8.31 5.50 -16.88
CA ARG A 273 -8.08 5.31 -18.32
C ARG A 273 -8.23 3.85 -18.74
N ASN A 274 -7.90 2.92 -17.86
CA ASN A 274 -7.95 1.48 -18.10
C ASN A 274 -9.26 0.84 -17.61
N ASN A 275 -10.36 1.60 -17.59
CA ASN A 275 -11.67 1.12 -17.12
C ASN A 275 -11.62 0.56 -15.69
N TYR A 276 -10.88 1.24 -14.81
CA TYR A 276 -10.71 0.88 -13.41
C TYR A 276 -9.97 -0.45 -13.20
N ASP A 277 -9.24 -0.95 -14.21
CA ASP A 277 -8.31 -2.06 -14.02
C ASP A 277 -7.01 -1.60 -13.35
N LEU A 278 -6.49 -2.45 -12.46
CA LEU A 278 -5.35 -2.14 -11.60
C LEU A 278 -4.01 -2.62 -12.16
N GLU A 279 -3.99 -3.50 -13.16
CA GLU A 279 -2.75 -4.20 -13.52
C GLU A 279 -1.65 -3.26 -13.97
N GLN A 280 -1.98 -2.26 -14.79
CA GLN A 280 -0.98 -1.30 -15.23
C GLN A 280 -0.48 -0.42 -14.08
N SER A 281 -1.37 0.01 -13.18
CA SER A 281 -0.97 0.84 -12.04
C SER A 281 -0.06 0.06 -11.08
N VAL A 282 -0.38 -1.21 -10.81
CA VAL A 282 0.48 -2.13 -10.03
C VAL A 282 1.84 -2.29 -10.68
N ALA A 283 1.88 -2.50 -12.01
CA ALA A 283 3.13 -2.65 -12.75
C ALA A 283 4.02 -1.39 -12.67
N VAL A 284 3.43 -0.21 -12.85
CA VAL A 284 4.17 1.06 -12.77
C VAL A 284 4.66 1.30 -11.34
N HIS A 285 3.79 1.17 -10.34
CA HIS A 285 4.15 1.37 -8.94
C HIS A 285 5.31 0.44 -8.53
N TYR A 286 5.18 -0.86 -8.79
CA TYR A 286 6.22 -1.84 -8.48
C TYR A 286 7.58 -1.45 -9.05
N TRP A 287 7.65 -1.17 -10.36
CA TRP A 287 8.93 -0.89 -11.01
C TRP A 287 9.52 0.46 -10.62
N ILE A 288 8.69 1.48 -10.32
CA ILE A 288 9.19 2.75 -9.78
C ILE A 288 9.92 2.50 -8.46
N ASN A 289 9.29 1.79 -7.51
CA ASN A 289 9.89 1.55 -6.22
C ASN A 289 11.13 0.66 -6.33
N VAL A 290 11.11 -0.37 -7.18
CA VAL A 290 12.27 -1.24 -7.39
C VAL A 290 13.45 -0.45 -7.97
N ILE A 291 13.21 0.40 -8.96
CA ILE A 291 14.25 1.24 -9.57
C ILE A 291 14.83 2.21 -8.54
N ALA A 292 13.97 2.87 -7.76
CA ALA A 292 14.40 3.77 -6.68
C ALA A 292 15.22 3.01 -5.62
N GLY A 293 14.70 1.91 -5.07
CA GLY A 293 15.39 1.12 -4.06
C GLY A 293 16.71 0.52 -4.52
N ILE A 294 16.84 0.15 -5.81
CA ILE A 294 18.13 -0.24 -6.37
C ILE A 294 19.10 0.95 -6.34
N ALA A 295 18.66 2.13 -6.78
CA ALA A 295 19.52 3.31 -6.77
C ALA A 295 19.95 3.71 -5.34
N GLU A 296 19.06 3.61 -4.37
CA GLU A 296 19.34 3.91 -2.96
C GLU A 296 20.37 2.95 -2.35
N LEU A 297 20.23 1.65 -2.63
CA LEU A 297 21.17 0.61 -2.18
C LEU A 297 22.54 0.70 -2.85
N GLU A 298 22.60 1.07 -4.14
CA GLU A 298 23.85 1.25 -4.87
C GLU A 298 24.53 2.60 -4.58
N HIS A 299 23.76 3.59 -4.14
CA HIS A 299 24.32 4.84 -3.64
C HIS A 299 24.95 4.67 -2.26
N GLY A 300 24.29 3.89 -1.39
CA GLY A 300 24.78 3.57 -0.06
C GLY A 300 25.96 2.60 -0.02
N GLY A 301 26.53 2.44 1.18
CA GLY A 301 27.70 1.61 1.44
C GLY A 301 27.45 0.48 2.45
N SER A 302 28.54 -0.17 2.87
CA SER A 302 28.58 -0.99 4.09
C SER A 302 29.26 -0.17 5.18
N VAL A 303 28.59 0.07 6.30
CA VAL A 303 29.16 0.78 7.45
C VAL A 303 29.00 -0.09 8.70
N PRO A 304 30.07 -0.31 9.48
CA PRO A 304 29.92 -1.00 10.76
C PRO A 304 29.12 -0.09 11.70
N LEU A 305 27.89 -0.48 12.04
CA LEU A 305 27.09 0.27 13.00
C LEU A 305 27.60 -0.02 14.41
N LEU A 306 28.57 0.78 14.85
CA LEU A 306 28.98 0.79 16.25
C LEU A 306 27.83 1.35 17.08
N GLN A 307 27.12 0.48 17.81
CA GLN A 307 26.21 0.89 18.88
C GLN A 307 27.02 1.64 19.95
N VAL A 308 27.14 2.96 19.82
CA VAL A 308 27.62 3.80 20.91
C VAL A 308 26.44 3.99 21.85
N ASN A 309 26.25 3.00 22.73
CA ASN A 309 25.28 3.02 23.81
C ASN A 309 25.74 4.08 24.84
N MET A 310 25.53 5.37 24.54
CA MET A 310 25.70 6.43 25.53
C MET A 310 24.38 6.62 26.23
N GLN A 311 24.23 5.96 27.37
CA GLN A 311 23.23 6.34 28.37
C GLN A 311 23.49 7.80 28.78
N PHE A 312 22.53 8.68 28.51
CA PHE A 312 22.45 10.01 29.12
C PHE A 312 21.48 9.99 30.30
#